data_AF-A0A5F1XIT0-F1
#
_entry.id   AF-A0A5F1XIT0-F1
#
_cell.length_a   1.000
_cell.length_b   1.000
_cell.length_c   1.000
_cell.angle_alpha   90.00
_cell.angle_beta   90.00
_cell.angle_gamma   90.00
#
_symmetry.space_group_name_H-M   'P 1'
#
loop_
_entity.id
_entity.type
_entity.pdbx_description
1 polymer ?
#
loop_
_entity_poly.entity_id
_entity_poly.type
_entity_poly.pdbx_seq_one_letter_code
_entity_poly.pdbx_strand_id
1 'polypeptide(L)'
;MEIMNGSTDDMDALNDAMGKDDYVTAESVRKTWEEKLTKSAESLKSIGDFKGDSNLKNASIKAVETYKNSVGSDYKQVIELRSGLKSGTKVDESKIDFLLNKINVDFEKAGYELNSASDKFEKDYNK
;
A
#
# COMPACT_ATOMS: atom_id res chain seq x y z
N MET A 1 7.42 0.65 -12.59
CA MET A 1 6.68 -0.55 -12.12
C MET A 1 7.37 -1.28 -10.97
N GLU A 2 8.70 -1.18 -10.77
CA GLU A 2 9.40 -1.82 -9.64
C GLU A 2 8.84 -1.48 -8.25
N ILE A 3 8.40 -0.24 -8.01
CA ILE A 3 7.83 0.20 -6.71
C ILE A 3 6.55 -0.58 -6.35
N MET A 4 5.68 -0.84 -7.34
CA MET A 4 4.44 -1.59 -7.13
C MET A 4 4.73 -3.09 -7.02
N ASN A 5 5.67 -3.61 -7.82
CA ASN A 5 6.10 -5.01 -7.73
C ASN A 5 6.70 -5.33 -6.35
N GLY A 6 7.53 -4.44 -5.79
CA GLY A 6 8.08 -4.61 -4.44
C GLY A 6 7.01 -4.52 -3.33
N SER A 7 5.89 -3.84 -3.58
CA SER A 7 4.77 -3.79 -2.63
C SER A 7 3.97 -5.10 -2.60
N THR A 8 3.98 -5.89 -3.68
CA THR A 8 3.40 -7.24 -3.68
C THR A 8 4.16 -8.16 -2.73
N ASP A 9 5.49 -8.17 -2.80
CA ASP A 9 6.34 -8.98 -1.90
C ASP A 9 6.14 -8.61 -0.42
N ASP A 10 6.09 -7.31 -0.11
CA ASP A 10 5.84 -6.82 1.25
C ASP A 10 4.44 -7.20 1.76
N MET A 11 3.43 -7.15 0.89
CA MET A 11 2.07 -7.57 1.21
C MET A 11 1.99 -9.09 1.46
N ASP A 12 2.64 -9.90 0.63
CA ASP A 12 2.67 -11.36 0.77
C ASP A 12 3.37 -11.75 2.08
N ALA A 13 4.50 -11.13 2.39
CA ALA A 13 5.21 -11.34 3.65
C ALA A 13 4.36 -10.94 4.87
N LEU A 14 3.62 -9.82 4.78
CA LEU A 14 2.71 -9.38 5.84
C LEU A 14 1.57 -10.37 6.04
N ASN A 15 0.96 -10.83 4.94
CA ASN A 15 -0.14 -11.80 4.97
C ASN A 15 0.31 -13.16 5.50
N ASP A 16 1.50 -13.63 5.14
CA ASP A 16 2.09 -14.87 5.67
C ASP A 16 2.31 -14.78 7.19
N ALA A 17 2.89 -13.68 7.68
CA ALA A 17 3.06 -13.45 9.12
C ALA A 17 1.71 -13.37 9.86
N MET A 18 0.74 -12.64 9.31
CA MET A 18 -0.61 -12.55 9.88
C MET A 18 -1.33 -13.91 9.88
N GLY A 19 -1.17 -14.74 8.85
CA GLY A 19 -1.76 -16.08 8.77
C GLY A 19 -1.17 -17.08 9.76
N LYS A 20 0.05 -16.82 10.24
CA LYS A 20 0.72 -17.58 11.31
C LYS A 20 0.46 -17.02 12.71
N ASP A 21 -0.39 -16.01 12.81
CA ASP A 21 -0.60 -15.20 14.02
C ASP A 21 0.70 -14.63 14.62
N ASP A 22 1.73 -14.42 13.78
CA ASP A 22 2.99 -13.80 14.19
C ASP A 22 2.89 -12.29 14.02
N TYR A 23 2.18 -11.66 14.94
CA TYR A 23 1.90 -10.23 14.90
C TYR A 23 3.13 -9.35 15.18
N VAL A 24 4.18 -9.92 15.79
CA VAL A 24 5.47 -9.22 15.97
C VAL A 24 6.17 -9.09 14.62
N THR A 25 6.27 -10.20 13.87
CA THR A 25 6.83 -10.19 12.53
C THR A 25 5.95 -9.36 11.58
N ALA A 26 4.62 -9.50 11.65
CA ALA A 26 3.70 -8.71 10.84
C ALA A 26 3.91 -7.20 11.04
N GLU A 27 4.02 -6.73 12.29
CA GLU A 27 4.27 -5.32 12.58
C GLU A 27 5.66 -4.86 12.09
N SER A 28 6.66 -5.72 12.17
CA SER A 28 7.99 -5.43 11.61
C SER A 28 7.94 -5.25 10.09
N VAL A 29 7.30 -6.18 9.37
CA VAL A 29 7.14 -6.12 7.92
C VAL A 29 6.35 -4.87 7.52
N ARG A 30 5.24 -4.59 8.22
CA ARG A 30 4.41 -3.40 7.99
C ARG A 30 5.22 -2.10 8.09
N LYS A 31 6.04 -1.95 9.14
CA LYS A 31 6.92 -0.76 9.31
C LYS A 31 7.93 -0.64 8.19
N THR A 32 8.61 -1.73 7.83
CA THR A 32 9.57 -1.73 6.72
C THR A 32 8.89 -1.36 5.40
N TRP A 33 7.69 -1.85 5.14
CA TRP A 33 6.92 -1.49 3.96
C TRP A 33 6.52 -0.01 3.96
N GLU A 34 6.04 0.52 5.09
CA GLU A 34 5.72 1.94 5.25
C GLU A 34 6.92 2.86 4.97
N GLU A 35 8.12 2.48 5.45
CA GLU A 35 9.36 3.22 5.18
C GLU A 35 9.73 3.21 3.69
N LYS A 36 9.60 2.07 3.01
CA LYS A 36 9.84 1.95 1.56
C LYS A 36 8.87 2.83 0.77
N LEU A 37 7.58 2.83 1.14
CA LEU A 37 6.55 3.67 0.52
C LEU A 37 6.82 5.16 0.75
N THR A 38 7.25 5.54 1.96
CA THR A 38 7.64 6.91 2.29
C THR A 38 8.77 7.41 1.39
N LYS A 39 9.87 6.64 1.29
CA LYS A 39 11.01 6.95 0.42
C LYS A 39 10.61 7.02 -1.05
N SER A 40 9.71 6.15 -1.49
CA SER A 40 9.18 6.15 -2.85
C SER A 40 8.37 7.41 -3.15
N ALA A 41 7.50 7.83 -2.22
CA ALA A 41 6.72 9.05 -2.37
C ALA A 41 7.61 10.29 -2.44
N GLU A 42 8.65 10.37 -1.60
CA GLU A 42 9.63 11.46 -1.61
C GLU A 42 10.43 11.50 -2.91
N SER A 43 10.88 10.35 -3.40
CA SER A 43 11.59 10.23 -4.68
C SER A 43 10.71 10.64 -5.86
N LEU A 44 9.44 10.25 -5.87
CA LEU A 44 8.49 10.66 -6.91
C LEU A 44 8.17 12.16 -6.88
N LYS A 45 8.21 12.79 -5.70
CA LYS A 45 8.03 14.24 -5.56
C LYS A 45 9.27 15.03 -5.98
N SER A 46 10.46 14.44 -5.89
CA SER A 46 11.73 15.10 -6.26
C SER A 46 12.03 15.04 -7.76
N ILE A 47 11.40 14.12 -8.50
CA ILE A 47 11.55 14.06 -9.96
C ILE A 47 10.68 15.11 -10.67
N GLY A 48 11.23 15.64 -11.76
CA GLY A 48 10.50 16.49 -12.69
C GLY A 48 9.39 15.76 -13.42
N ASP A 49 8.58 16.50 -14.17
CA ASP A 49 7.52 15.93 -14.98
C ASP A 49 8.09 15.07 -16.11
N PHE A 50 7.42 13.96 -16.43
CA PHE A 50 7.87 13.06 -17.48
C PHE A 50 7.56 13.69 -18.84
N LYS A 51 8.60 14.06 -19.60
CA LYS A 51 8.44 14.80 -20.87
C LYS A 51 7.58 16.07 -20.74
N GLY A 52 7.56 16.70 -19.56
CA GLY A 52 6.73 17.87 -19.27
C GLY A 52 5.27 17.55 -18.90
N ASP A 53 4.88 16.27 -18.85
CA ASP A 53 3.57 15.80 -18.40
C ASP A 53 3.63 15.29 -16.96
N SER A 54 2.84 15.92 -16.08
CA SER A 54 2.77 15.56 -14.66
C SER A 54 1.77 14.44 -14.35
N ASN A 55 0.92 14.01 -15.29
CA ASN A 55 -0.20 13.11 -15.02
C ASN A 55 0.28 11.74 -14.49
N LEU A 56 1.25 11.12 -15.17
CA LEU A 56 1.80 9.82 -14.73
C LEU A 56 2.52 9.94 -13.39
N LYS A 57 3.25 11.04 -13.16
CA LYS A 57 3.92 11.31 -11.89
C LYS A 57 2.91 11.47 -10.75
N ASN A 58 1.88 12.30 -10.96
CA ASN A 58 0.85 12.56 -9.97
C ASN A 58 0.03 11.30 -9.63
N ALA A 59 -0.29 10.47 -10.63
CA ALA A 59 -0.93 9.18 -10.43
C ALA A 59 -0.02 8.22 -9.63
N SER A 60 1.28 8.20 -9.93
CA SER A 60 2.26 7.39 -9.17
C SER A 60 2.36 7.84 -7.72
N ILE A 61 2.46 9.16 -7.46
CA ILE A 61 2.47 9.72 -6.10
C ILE A 61 1.19 9.32 -5.36
N LYS A 62 0.04 9.49 -6.00
CA LYS A 62 -1.26 9.16 -5.41
C LYS A 62 -1.35 7.68 -5.04
N ALA A 63 -0.92 6.78 -5.93
CA ALA A 63 -0.94 5.35 -5.67
C ALA A 63 -0.05 4.98 -4.46
N VAL A 64 1.18 5.50 -4.41
CA VAL A 64 2.11 5.26 -3.30
C VAL A 64 1.57 5.82 -1.98
N GLU A 65 0.99 7.02 -1.99
CA GLU A 65 0.40 7.62 -0.78
C GLU A 65 -0.83 6.85 -0.30
N THR A 66 -1.67 6.32 -1.21
CA THR A 66 -2.78 5.43 -0.84
C THR A 66 -2.29 4.15 -0.18
N TYR A 67 -1.24 3.53 -0.73
CA TYR A 67 -0.62 2.35 -0.12
C TYR A 67 -0.06 2.70 1.26
N LYS A 68 0.70 3.80 1.36
CA LYS A 68 1.31 4.26 2.61
C LYS A 68 0.26 4.49 3.70
N ASN A 69 -0.86 5.13 3.38
CA ASN A 69 -1.92 5.38 4.34
C ASN A 69 -2.56 4.08 4.84
N SER A 70 -2.82 3.13 3.94
CA SER A 70 -3.37 1.81 4.30
C SER A 70 -2.41 1.03 5.18
N VAL A 71 -1.10 1.07 4.88
CA VAL A 71 -0.06 0.39 5.66
C VAL A 71 0.18 1.06 7.01
N GLY A 72 0.21 2.39 7.07
CA GLY A 72 0.47 3.17 8.28
C GLY A 72 -0.70 3.22 9.26
N SER A 73 -1.94 3.10 8.75
CA SER A 73 -3.16 3.18 9.56
C SER A 73 -3.93 1.86 9.62
N ASP A 74 -4.40 1.37 8.48
CA ASP A 74 -5.44 0.33 8.46
C ASP A 74 -4.85 -1.06 8.78
N TYR A 75 -3.72 -1.43 8.15
CA TYR A 75 -3.01 -2.66 8.49
C TYR A 75 -2.50 -2.64 9.94
N LYS A 76 -2.05 -1.49 10.43
CA LYS A 76 -1.64 -1.34 11.83
C LYS A 76 -2.80 -1.68 12.76
N GLN A 77 -3.98 -1.12 12.52
CA GLN A 77 -5.19 -1.43 13.31
C GLN A 77 -5.59 -2.90 13.19
N VAL A 78 -5.49 -3.51 12.00
CA VAL A 78 -5.78 -4.95 11.83
C VAL A 78 -4.84 -5.81 12.69
N ILE A 79 -3.54 -5.51 12.69
CA ILE A 79 -2.55 -6.24 13.51
C ILE A 79 -2.86 -6.07 15.00
N GLU A 80 -3.15 -4.84 15.44
CA GLU A 80 -3.52 -4.55 16.84
C GLU A 80 -4.77 -5.32 17.27
N LEU A 81 -5.83 -5.33 16.45
CA LEU A 81 -7.07 -6.05 16.74
C LEU A 81 -6.86 -7.56 16.79
N ARG A 82 -6.14 -8.14 15.83
CA ARG A 82 -5.85 -9.58 15.79
C ARG A 82 -4.94 -10.03 16.94
N SER A 83 -3.95 -9.21 17.30
CA SER A 83 -3.11 -9.42 18.49
C SER A 83 -3.95 -9.36 19.78
N GLY A 84 -4.89 -8.42 19.85
CA GLY A 84 -5.90 -8.36 20.90
C GLY A 84 -6.70 -9.66 21.03
N LEU A 85 -7.26 -10.17 19.93
CA LEU A 85 -7.99 -11.45 19.93
C LEU A 85 -7.14 -12.61 20.45
N LYS A 86 -5.91 -12.75 19.95
CA LYS A 86 -4.99 -13.82 20.38
C LYS A 86 -4.65 -13.76 21.86
N SER A 87 -4.57 -12.56 22.43
CA SER A 87 -4.33 -12.34 23.86
C SER A 87 -5.59 -12.48 24.73
N GLY A 88 -6.75 -12.76 24.12
CA GLY A 88 -8.04 -12.88 24.83
C GLY A 88 -8.73 -11.54 25.11
N THR A 89 -8.27 -10.45 24.50
CA THR A 89 -8.92 -9.14 24.58
C THR A 89 -10.21 -9.17 23.75
N LYS A 90 -11.31 -8.67 24.32
CA LYS A 90 -12.55 -8.44 23.56
C LYS A 90 -12.34 -7.29 22.58
N VAL A 91 -12.42 -7.58 21.29
CA VAL A 91 -12.35 -6.57 20.22
C VAL A 91 -13.59 -6.64 19.33
N ASP A 92 -13.77 -5.63 18.50
CA ASP A 92 -14.78 -5.63 17.44
C ASP A 92 -14.24 -6.36 16.21
N GLU A 93 -14.61 -7.63 16.05
CA GLU A 93 -14.17 -8.47 14.92
C GLU A 93 -14.71 -7.93 13.58
N SER A 94 -15.88 -7.29 13.57
CA SER A 94 -16.45 -6.70 12.34
C SER A 94 -15.58 -5.56 11.80
N LYS A 95 -14.82 -4.90 12.68
CA LYS A 95 -13.87 -3.86 12.30
C LYS A 95 -12.69 -4.42 11.50
N ILE A 96 -12.27 -5.67 11.76
CA ILE A 96 -11.18 -6.33 11.04
C ILE A 96 -11.59 -6.52 9.57
N ASP A 97 -12.76 -7.11 9.33
CA ASP A 97 -13.27 -7.34 7.97
C ASP A 97 -13.51 -6.03 7.22
N PHE A 98 -14.06 -5.02 7.90
CA PHE A 98 -14.21 -3.69 7.34
C PHE A 98 -12.86 -3.10 6.88
N LEU A 99 -11.83 -3.17 7.72
CA LEU A 99 -10.50 -2.63 7.41
C LEU A 99 -9.85 -3.38 6.24
N LEU A 100 -9.92 -4.71 6.22
CA LEU A 100 -9.38 -5.53 5.13
C LEU A 100 -10.06 -5.22 3.79
N ASN A 101 -11.40 -5.10 3.79
CA ASN A 101 -12.14 -4.70 2.59
C ASN A 101 -11.77 -3.30 2.12
N LYS A 102 -11.62 -2.35 3.06
CA LYS A 102 -11.17 -0.99 2.74
C LYS A 102 -9.79 -1.00 2.09
N ILE A 103 -8.83 -1.74 2.65
CA ILE A 103 -7.47 -1.87 2.12
C ILE A 103 -7.50 -2.40 0.68
N ASN A 104 -8.26 -3.48 0.43
CA ASN A 104 -8.37 -4.06 -0.91
C ASN A 104 -8.93 -3.05 -1.92
N VAL A 105 -10.01 -2.36 -1.57
CA VAL A 105 -10.63 -1.32 -2.44
C VAL A 105 -9.65 -0.18 -2.71
N ASP A 106 -8.92 0.28 -1.70
CA ASP A 106 -7.93 1.34 -1.86
C ASP A 106 -6.79 0.91 -2.80
N PHE A 107 -6.32 -0.34 -2.68
CA PHE A 107 -5.26 -0.88 -3.52
C PHE A 107 -5.69 -1.07 -4.98
N GLU A 108 -6.88 -1.64 -5.20
CA GLU A 108 -7.46 -1.82 -6.53
C GLU A 108 -7.64 -0.47 -7.24
N LYS A 109 -8.20 0.52 -6.52
CA LYS A 109 -8.42 1.86 -7.07
C LYS A 109 -7.11 2.55 -7.43
N ALA A 110 -6.11 2.49 -6.56
CA ALA A 110 -4.78 3.04 -6.82
C ALA A 110 -4.12 2.39 -8.04
N GLY A 111 -4.19 1.05 -8.15
CA GLY A 111 -3.67 0.31 -9.30
C GLY A 111 -4.37 0.70 -10.61
N TYR A 112 -5.70 0.77 -10.60
CA TYR A 112 -6.47 1.18 -11.77
C TYR A 112 -6.12 2.59 -12.25
N GLU A 113 -6.08 3.56 -11.33
CA GLU A 113 -5.75 4.95 -11.67
C GLU A 113 -4.33 5.10 -12.22
N LEU A 114 -3.36 4.36 -11.66
CA LEU A 114 -1.98 4.34 -12.14
C LEU A 114 -1.88 3.73 -13.55
N ASN A 115 -2.51 2.57 -13.77
CA ASN A 115 -2.51 1.91 -15.07
C ASN A 115 -3.13 2.79 -16.15
N SER A 116 -4.25 3.44 -15.85
CA SER A 116 -4.90 4.38 -16.77
C SER A 116 -3.99 5.56 -17.14
N ALA A 117 -3.27 6.13 -16.17
CA ALA A 117 -2.29 7.19 -16.43
C ALA A 117 -1.10 6.71 -17.25
N SER A 118 -0.63 5.47 -17.01
CA SER A 118 0.45 4.83 -17.76
C SER A 118 0.04 4.62 -19.23
N ASP A 119 -1.12 4.00 -19.46
CA ASP A 119 -1.66 3.74 -20.80
C ASP A 119 -1.82 5.03 -21.61
N LYS A 120 -2.27 6.11 -20.94
CA LYS A 120 -2.39 7.42 -21.57
C LYS A 120 -1.01 7.99 -21.94
N PHE A 121 -0.07 7.95 -21.01
CA PHE A 121 1.28 8.46 -21.23
C PHE A 121 1.96 7.74 -22.41
N GLU A 122 1.84 6.41 -22.48
CA GLU A 122 2.39 5.63 -23.60
C GLU A 122 1.77 6.02 -24.94
N LYS A 123 0.45 6.21 -25.00
CA LYS A 123 -0.24 6.65 -26.23
C LYS A 123 0.21 8.03 -26.70
N ASP A 124 0.48 8.93 -25.75
CA ASP A 124 0.83 10.32 -26.03
C ASP A 124 2.31 10.48 -26.41
N TYR A 125 3.21 9.63 -25.87
CA TYR A 125 4.66 9.86 -25.96
C TYR A 125 5.51 8.69 -26.48
N ASN A 126 4.92 7.54 -26.80
CA ASN A 126 5.63 6.35 -27.29
C ASN A 126 5.37 6.09 -28.79
N LYS A 127 5.19 7.17 -29.56
CA LYS A 127 5.11 7.16 -31.03
C LYS A 127 6.44 7.49 -31.68
#